data_AF-A0A353BF09-F1
#
_entry.id   AF-A0A353BF09-F1
#
_cell.length_a   1.000
_cell.length_b   1.000
_cell.length_c   1.000
_cell.angle_alpha   90.00
_cell.angle_beta   90.00
_cell.angle_gamma   90.00
#
_symmetry.space_group_name_H-M   'P 1'
#
loop_
_entity.id
_entity.type
_entity.pdbx_description
1 polymer ?
#
loop_
_entity_poly.entity_id
_entity_poly.type
_entity_poly.pdbx_seq_one_letter_code
_entity_poly.pdbx_strand_id
1 'polypeptide(L)'
;MMHAMQRTEILHIEDDDLDALAMSRMLANSPGNYELAHAKCLAEALEMGRANKYRVYIVDYHLPDANGRQAIEKLVAEFPDSVIISHSGSLDEALHLEAIQYGAVDYLCKRDLNPETIHRCIQQNLLRLAQAERIQELLRCVNEQHAEVEKQAAQLREQNRRLERLNDTSRKFVNNVSHEFRTPLCVIKQYSSLIGDQVVGSVNPQQQKLLRTIEDRVDDLNNMVDDMLDVSRIESGMLAAHRDRTEIENIFVRVLPPLRQRAHLRGVEITETIDEGLPQIFCDAEKASRTLINLVSNAIKFSPNGSVVRVRAAVNEESRDVVVSVEDEGIGIPEVDFQALFQRFRQGEQGTASSTKGFGLGLHIARELAELNLGELGLASEVGVGSRFWFTLPAADNWEIAKRFLLRIQDRSGHWVQLISLRLSAEQDQEVIGYSDEVHVFLNQNLRRHEALLSTGEGQWLMLLAENESFASFTERFMRQYDAHNRNRPQGDLPQLLVADRGCYSFATQQSTLKDVIANDSQSAPPSDAWLPVGLSSISVMERRDTPVER
;
A
#
# COMPACT_ATOMS: atom_id res chain seq x y z
N MET A 1 3.56 49.46 0.13
CA MET A 1 3.98 49.97 1.45
C MET A 1 5.49 50.12 1.38
N MET A 2 5.99 51.36 1.34
CA MET A 2 7.42 51.65 1.14
C MET A 2 8.24 50.92 2.20
N HIS A 3 9.04 49.94 1.78
CA HIS A 3 10.13 49.44 2.62
C HIS A 3 10.94 50.67 3.04
N ALA A 4 11.03 50.96 4.34
CA ALA A 4 11.97 51.93 4.85
C ALA A 4 13.35 51.56 4.27
N MET A 5 13.89 52.40 3.38
CA MET A 5 15.19 52.16 2.76
C MET A 5 16.21 52.10 3.89
N GLN A 6 16.66 50.88 4.21
CA GLN A 6 17.74 50.67 5.17
C GLN A 6 18.92 51.52 4.75
N ARG A 7 19.39 52.37 5.68
CA ARG A 7 20.56 53.20 5.51
C ARG A 7 21.77 52.29 5.29
N THR A 8 22.51 52.51 4.21
CA THR A 8 23.70 51.72 3.89
C THR A 8 24.94 52.53 4.27
N GLU A 9 25.70 52.03 5.24
CA GLU A 9 26.95 52.66 5.69
C GLU A 9 28.10 52.28 4.76
N ILE A 10 28.78 53.29 4.24
CA ILE A 10 29.87 53.20 3.29
C ILE A 10 31.10 53.88 3.89
N LEU A 11 32.26 53.23 3.82
CA LEU A 11 33.54 53.87 4.11
C LEU A 11 34.27 54.17 2.81
N HIS A 12 34.54 55.45 2.56
CA HIS A 12 35.37 55.91 1.45
C HIS A 12 36.78 56.20 1.95
N ILE A 13 37.78 55.64 1.27
CA ILE A 13 39.19 55.73 1.65
C ILE A 13 39.92 56.51 0.54
N GLU A 14 40.24 57.77 0.83
CA GLU A 14 40.80 58.73 -0.13
C GLU A 14 41.63 59.77 0.62
N ASP A 15 42.85 60.06 0.15
CA ASP A 15 43.73 61.04 0.80
C ASP A 15 43.45 62.48 0.34
N ASP A 16 42.88 62.65 -0.86
CA ASP A 16 42.49 63.93 -1.41
C ASP A 16 41.09 64.39 -0.95
N ASP A 17 41.04 65.49 -0.21
CA ASP A 17 39.81 66.06 0.36
C ASP A 17 38.82 66.54 -0.72
N LEU A 18 39.27 66.87 -1.94
CA LEU A 18 38.41 67.30 -3.04
C LEU A 18 37.69 66.10 -3.66
N ASP A 19 38.40 65.00 -3.88
CA ASP A 19 37.85 63.72 -4.36
C ASP A 19 36.89 63.09 -3.33
N ALA A 20 37.21 63.17 -2.05
CA ALA A 20 36.33 62.78 -0.96
C ALA A 20 35.01 63.58 -0.95
N LEU A 21 35.10 64.90 -1.12
CA LEU A 21 33.93 65.77 -1.20
C LEU A 21 33.10 65.51 -2.47
N ALA A 22 33.76 65.20 -3.59
CA ALA A 22 33.10 64.82 -4.83
C ALA A 22 32.30 63.52 -4.63
N MET A 23 32.91 62.48 -4.03
CA MET A 23 32.24 61.21 -3.72
C MET A 23 31.03 61.40 -2.79
N SER A 24 31.17 62.22 -1.76
CA SER A 24 30.08 62.57 -0.83
C SER A 24 28.89 63.21 -1.56
N ARG A 25 29.16 64.20 -2.43
CA ARG A 25 28.11 64.86 -3.23
C ARG A 25 27.45 63.90 -4.23
N MET A 26 28.22 63.00 -4.81
CA MET A 26 27.71 62.02 -5.76
C MET A 26 26.77 61.03 -5.11
N LEU A 27 27.14 60.48 -3.95
CA LEU A 27 26.28 59.58 -3.19
C LEU A 27 25.04 60.30 -2.64
N ALA A 28 25.16 61.56 -2.20
CA ALA A 28 24.02 62.35 -1.74
C ALA A 28 23.00 62.67 -2.85
N ASN A 29 23.45 62.82 -4.09
CA ASN A 29 22.59 63.04 -5.26
C ASN A 29 22.17 61.73 -5.95
N SER A 30 22.53 60.59 -5.38
CA SER A 30 22.13 59.28 -5.90
C SER A 30 20.76 58.88 -5.35
N PRO A 31 20.02 57.98 -6.01
CA PRO A 31 18.70 57.55 -5.54
C PRO A 31 18.74 56.63 -4.30
N GLY A 32 19.91 56.29 -3.77
CA GLY A 32 20.07 55.42 -2.59
C GLY A 32 20.18 56.18 -1.26
N ASN A 33 19.81 55.51 -0.16
CA ASN A 33 20.00 56.02 1.19
C ASN A 33 21.37 55.61 1.75
N TYR A 34 22.40 56.40 1.45
CA TYR A 34 23.79 56.13 1.83
C TYR A 34 24.28 57.06 2.96
N GLU A 35 25.05 56.50 3.89
CA GLU A 35 25.84 57.26 4.85
C GLU A 35 27.31 57.04 4.55
N LEU A 36 28.02 58.13 4.24
CA LEU A 36 29.43 58.07 3.90
C LEU A 36 30.27 58.49 5.10
N ALA A 37 31.12 57.58 5.57
CA ALA A 37 32.27 57.88 6.40
C ALA A 37 33.52 57.99 5.50
N HIS A 38 34.52 58.75 5.95
CA HIS A 38 35.72 59.02 5.17
C HIS A 38 36.98 58.75 5.99
N ALA A 39 37.96 58.07 5.41
CA ALA A 39 39.28 57.81 5.97
C ALA A 39 40.37 58.28 5.00
N LYS A 40 41.43 58.92 5.49
CA LYS A 40 42.51 59.50 4.66
C LYS A 40 43.61 58.51 4.31
N CYS A 41 43.65 57.37 4.99
CA CYS A 41 44.67 56.35 4.80
C CYS A 41 44.11 54.97 5.17
N LEU A 42 44.82 53.91 4.78
CA LEU A 42 44.40 52.54 5.06
C LEU A 42 44.37 52.25 6.57
N ALA A 43 45.36 52.74 7.33
CA ALA A 43 45.41 52.52 8.78
C ALA A 43 44.16 53.07 9.49
N GLU A 44 43.74 54.28 9.14
CA GLU A 44 42.51 54.90 9.65
C GLU A 44 41.28 54.11 9.22
N ALA A 45 41.24 53.65 7.96
CA ALA A 45 40.12 52.87 7.45
C ALA A 45 39.94 51.53 8.20
N LEU A 46 41.03 50.84 8.53
CA LEU A 46 41.00 49.61 9.31
C LEU A 46 40.52 49.85 10.75
N GLU A 47 40.98 50.94 11.39
CA GLU A 47 40.48 51.31 12.73
C GLU A 47 38.98 51.62 12.71
N MET A 48 38.54 52.39 11.72
CA MET A 48 37.12 52.73 11.54
C MET A 48 36.28 51.50 11.24
N GLY A 49 36.74 50.58 10.38
CA GLY A 49 36.04 49.34 10.05
C GLY A 49 35.99 48.31 11.20
N ARG A 50 36.96 48.36 12.13
CA ARG A 50 36.87 47.59 13.39
C ARG A 50 35.88 48.20 14.37
N ALA A 51 35.80 49.53 14.43
CA ALA A 51 34.92 50.25 15.34
C ALA A 51 33.45 50.23 14.88
N ASN A 52 33.23 50.32 13.56
CA ASN A 52 31.92 50.40 12.92
C ASN A 52 31.79 49.38 11.79
N LYS A 53 30.60 48.82 11.59
CA LYS A 53 30.36 47.79 10.57
C LYS A 53 29.88 48.40 9.25
N TYR A 54 30.80 48.83 8.39
CA TYR A 54 30.46 49.26 7.04
C TYR A 54 30.12 48.08 6.12
N ARG A 55 29.12 48.25 5.25
CA ARG A 55 28.72 47.21 4.27
C ARG A 55 29.47 47.35 2.95
N VAL A 56 30.00 48.54 2.67
CA VAL A 56 30.71 48.86 1.44
C VAL A 56 31.96 49.65 1.78
N TYR A 57 33.08 49.25 1.21
CA TYR A 57 34.35 49.98 1.25
C TYR A 57 34.65 50.44 -0.16
N ILE A 58 34.81 51.75 -0.36
CA ILE A 58 35.24 52.34 -1.62
C ILE A 58 36.66 52.83 -1.40
N VAL A 59 37.63 52.27 -2.13
CA VAL A 59 39.06 52.52 -1.89
C VAL A 59 39.74 53.10 -3.11
N ASP A 60 40.40 54.25 -2.96
CA ASP A 60 41.24 54.77 -4.02
C ASP A 60 42.48 53.89 -4.21
N TYR A 61 42.96 53.79 -5.44
CA TYR A 61 44.10 52.94 -5.77
C TYR A 61 45.44 53.49 -5.24
N HIS A 62 45.53 54.78 -4.91
CA HIS A 62 46.76 55.41 -4.43
C HIS A 62 46.54 56.03 -3.05
N LEU A 63 46.94 55.31 -1.99
CA LEU A 63 46.90 55.83 -0.62
C LEU A 63 48.32 56.18 -0.13
N PRO A 64 48.45 57.11 0.83
CA PRO A 64 49.75 57.56 1.33
C PRO A 64 50.51 56.46 2.10
N ASP A 65 49.80 55.47 2.66
CA ASP A 65 50.34 54.40 3.51
C ASP A 65 50.24 52.99 2.90
N ALA A 66 49.61 52.85 1.73
CA ALA A 66 49.50 51.58 1.00
C ALA A 66 49.24 51.82 -0.49
N ASN A 67 49.75 50.95 -1.35
CA ASN A 67 49.32 50.91 -2.75
C ASN A 67 48.00 50.12 -2.88
N GLY A 68 47.23 50.35 -3.95
CA GLY A 68 45.88 49.80 -4.15
C GLY A 68 45.79 48.29 -3.94
N ARG A 69 46.80 47.53 -4.38
CA ARG A 69 46.93 46.11 -4.07
C ARG A 69 46.92 45.81 -2.56
N GLN A 70 47.85 46.40 -1.81
CA GLN A 70 47.98 46.14 -0.36
C GLN A 70 46.74 46.58 0.41
N ALA A 71 46.09 47.65 -0.04
CA ALA A 71 44.84 48.14 0.55
C ALA A 71 43.69 47.14 0.34
N ILE A 72 43.47 46.69 -0.89
CA ILE A 72 42.41 45.72 -1.22
C ILE A 72 42.65 44.39 -0.51
N GLU A 73 43.85 43.81 -0.60
CA GLU A 73 44.18 42.53 0.04
C GLU A 73 43.90 42.55 1.56
N LYS A 74 44.28 43.65 2.24
CA LYS A 74 44.05 43.81 3.68
C LYS A 74 42.56 43.99 4.01
N LEU A 75 41.84 44.81 3.24
CA LEU A 75 40.41 45.02 3.46
C LEU A 75 39.60 43.74 3.23
N VAL A 76 39.93 42.96 2.20
CA VAL A 76 39.26 41.67 1.90
C VAL A 76 39.53 40.65 3.01
N ALA A 77 40.77 40.58 3.50
CA ALA A 77 41.14 39.67 4.58
C ALA A 77 40.46 40.03 5.92
N GLU A 78 40.30 41.32 6.20
CA GLU A 78 39.77 41.80 7.46
C GLU A 78 38.24 41.94 7.48
N PHE A 79 37.63 42.22 6.33
CA PHE A 79 36.19 42.44 6.17
C PHE A 79 35.59 41.59 5.03
N PRO A 80 35.62 40.24 5.14
CA PRO A 80 35.20 39.33 4.06
C PRO A 80 33.71 39.43 3.72
N ASP A 81 32.87 39.88 4.66
CA ASP A 81 31.42 40.01 4.48
C ASP A 81 30.99 41.40 3.94
N SER A 82 31.93 42.17 3.38
CA SER A 82 31.70 43.53 2.89
C SER A 82 32.00 43.66 1.41
N VAL A 83 31.32 44.58 0.74
CA VAL A 83 31.55 44.87 -0.67
C VAL A 83 32.73 45.83 -0.80
N ILE A 84 33.85 45.37 -1.35
CA ILE A 84 35.04 46.21 -1.57
C ILE A 84 35.09 46.62 -3.04
N ILE A 85 35.03 47.92 -3.29
CA ILE A 85 35.03 48.53 -4.61
C ILE A 85 36.26 49.41 -4.71
N SER A 86 37.11 49.16 -5.70
CA SER A 86 38.25 50.05 -5.95
C SER A 86 37.84 51.16 -6.92
N HIS A 87 38.45 52.34 -6.81
CA HIS A 87 38.30 53.36 -7.83
C HIS A 87 39.63 54.08 -8.12
N SER A 88 39.75 54.64 -9.33
CA SER A 88 40.94 55.39 -9.75
C SER A 88 40.65 56.32 -10.92
N GLY A 89 41.47 57.36 -11.07
CA GLY A 89 41.41 58.34 -12.17
C GLY A 89 41.93 57.84 -13.52
N SER A 90 42.43 56.60 -13.60
CA SER A 90 42.95 55.98 -14.82
C SER A 90 41.92 55.05 -15.48
N LEU A 91 41.92 55.01 -16.81
CA LEU A 91 41.17 54.05 -17.65
C LEU A 91 42.02 52.80 -17.97
N ASP A 92 43.10 52.58 -17.22
CA ASP A 92 43.99 51.44 -17.43
C ASP A 92 43.29 50.13 -17.04
N GLU A 93 42.97 49.30 -18.04
CA GLU A 93 42.39 47.97 -17.86
C GLU A 93 43.27 47.06 -17.00
N ALA A 94 44.60 47.27 -16.99
CA ALA A 94 45.51 46.49 -16.15
C ALA A 94 45.22 46.70 -14.65
N LEU A 95 44.92 47.94 -14.24
CA LEU A 95 44.58 48.27 -12.85
C LEU A 95 43.22 47.69 -12.44
N HIS A 96 42.25 47.67 -13.36
CA HIS A 96 40.95 47.03 -13.14
C HIS A 96 41.12 45.53 -12.88
N LEU A 97 41.83 44.83 -13.78
CA LEU A 97 42.11 43.40 -13.64
C LEU A 97 42.88 43.09 -12.35
N GLU A 98 43.86 43.95 -12.01
CA GLU A 98 44.66 43.82 -10.81
C GLU A 98 43.79 43.96 -9.54
N ALA A 99 42.92 44.96 -9.46
CA ALA A 99 42.02 45.15 -8.32
C ALA A 99 41.09 43.95 -8.10
N ILE A 100 40.50 43.40 -9.17
CA ILE A 100 39.62 42.23 -9.09
C ILE A 100 40.40 40.97 -8.66
N GLN A 101 41.63 40.76 -9.18
CA GLN A 101 42.47 39.62 -8.80
C GLN A 101 42.79 39.58 -7.31
N TYR A 102 42.90 40.75 -6.66
CA TYR A 102 43.19 40.85 -5.23
C TYR A 102 41.95 40.89 -4.34
N GLY A 103 40.75 40.71 -4.91
CA GLY A 103 39.52 40.50 -4.17
C GLY A 103 38.59 41.70 -4.09
N ALA A 104 38.85 42.80 -4.80
CA ALA A 104 37.80 43.79 -5.02
C ALA A 104 36.66 43.15 -5.81
N VAL A 105 35.43 43.42 -5.40
CA VAL A 105 34.22 42.88 -6.01
C VAL A 105 33.90 43.64 -7.32
N ASP A 106 34.33 44.89 -7.40
CA ASP A 106 34.14 45.74 -8.58
C ASP A 106 35.18 46.88 -8.61
N TYR A 107 35.26 47.59 -9.74
CA TYR A 107 36.14 48.74 -9.91
C TYR A 107 35.46 49.86 -10.71
N LEU A 108 35.63 51.10 -10.24
CA LEU A 108 35.02 52.30 -10.80
C LEU A 108 36.07 53.29 -11.32
N CYS A 109 35.91 53.79 -12.55
CA CYS A 109 36.77 54.87 -13.05
C CYS A 109 36.25 56.24 -12.59
N LYS A 110 37.05 57.04 -11.88
CA LYS A 110 36.69 58.37 -11.36
C LYS A 110 36.18 59.33 -12.47
N ARG A 111 36.61 59.15 -13.72
CA ARG A 111 36.22 60.00 -14.86
C ARG A 111 34.79 59.75 -15.36
N ASP A 112 34.30 58.52 -15.21
CA ASP A 112 32.98 58.08 -15.69
C ASP A 112 31.97 57.93 -14.55
N LEU A 113 32.37 58.35 -13.34
CA LEU A 113 31.53 58.35 -12.15
C LEU A 113 30.40 59.36 -12.33
N ASN A 114 29.17 58.88 -12.15
CA ASN A 114 27.98 59.71 -11.95
C ASN A 114 27.08 59.08 -10.85
N PRO A 115 26.09 59.80 -10.30
CA PRO A 115 25.23 59.29 -9.23
C PRO A 115 24.51 57.98 -9.54
N GLU A 116 24.16 57.72 -10.81
CA GLU A 116 23.47 56.49 -11.22
C GLU A 116 24.42 55.29 -11.29
N THR A 117 25.62 55.48 -11.88
CA THR A 117 26.63 54.43 -12.04
C THR A 117 27.12 53.91 -10.69
N ILE A 118 27.41 54.81 -9.74
CA ILE A 118 27.86 54.40 -8.40
C ILE A 118 26.75 53.71 -7.61
N HIS A 119 25.52 54.22 -7.67
CA HIS A 119 24.35 53.59 -7.04
C HIS A 119 24.12 52.19 -7.59
N ARG A 120 24.15 52.04 -8.92
CA ARG A 120 23.97 50.74 -9.59
C ARG A 120 25.04 49.74 -9.15
N CYS A 121 26.31 50.13 -9.16
CA CYS A 121 27.42 49.28 -8.75
C CYS A 121 27.26 48.81 -7.29
N ILE A 122 26.99 49.73 -6.37
CA ILE A 122 26.78 49.42 -4.95
C ILE A 122 25.60 48.47 -4.76
N GLN A 123 24.44 48.78 -5.35
CA GLN A 123 23.23 47.98 -5.19
C GLN A 123 23.37 46.58 -5.79
N GLN A 124 23.98 46.45 -6.98
CA GLN A 124 24.18 45.15 -7.62
C GLN A 124 25.06 44.23 -6.76
N ASN A 125 26.15 44.75 -6.21
CA ASN A 125 27.07 43.95 -5.42
C ASN A 125 26.52 43.63 -4.02
N LEU A 126 25.78 44.55 -3.39
CA LEU A 126 25.05 44.26 -2.15
C LEU A 126 23.94 43.20 -2.37
N LEU A 127 23.23 43.25 -3.50
CA LEU A 127 22.24 42.25 -3.85
C LEU A 127 22.87 40.87 -4.06
N ARG A 128 24.01 40.80 -4.76
CA ARG A 128 24.76 39.55 -4.96
C ARG A 128 25.21 38.93 -3.64
N LEU A 129 25.74 39.74 -2.72
CA LEU A 129 26.14 39.29 -1.40
C LEU A 129 24.95 38.71 -0.61
N ALA A 130 23.82 39.45 -0.57
CA ALA A 130 22.60 38.99 0.10
C ALA A 130 22.01 37.72 -0.52
N GLN A 131 22.09 37.56 -1.84
CA GLN A 131 21.66 36.33 -2.53
C GLN A 131 22.55 35.14 -2.17
N ALA A 132 23.87 35.33 -2.12
CA ALA A 132 24.82 34.28 -1.75
C ALA A 132 24.57 33.78 -0.32
N GLU A 133 24.38 34.70 0.64
CA GLU A 133 24.00 34.37 2.02
C GLU A 133 22.68 33.58 2.06
N ARG A 134 21.66 34.05 1.34
CA ARG A 134 20.35 33.38 1.32
C ARG A 134 20.40 31.98 0.73
N ILE A 135 21.19 31.77 -0.32
CA ILE A 135 21.39 30.45 -0.93
C ILE A 135 22.08 29.52 0.07
N GLN A 136 23.10 29.99 0.79
CA GLN A 136 23.78 29.17 1.81
C GLN A 136 22.84 28.75 2.94
N GLU A 137 21.98 29.66 3.43
CA GLU A 137 20.95 29.34 4.42
C GLU A 137 19.97 28.27 3.93
N LEU A 138 19.48 28.43 2.69
CA LEU A 138 18.55 27.49 2.08
C LEU A 138 19.20 26.11 1.91
N LEU A 139 20.45 26.06 1.42
CA LEU A 139 21.20 24.80 1.29
C LEU A 139 21.37 24.11 2.64
N ARG A 140 21.66 24.87 3.72
CA ARG A 140 21.74 24.31 5.06
C ARG A 140 20.40 23.71 5.50
N CYS A 141 19.31 24.45 5.32
CA CYS A 141 17.97 23.98 5.68
C CYS A 141 17.56 22.73 4.90
N VAL A 142 17.80 22.69 3.58
CA VAL A 142 17.52 21.53 2.73
C VAL A 142 18.34 20.32 3.16
N ASN A 143 19.63 20.49 3.47
CA ASN A 143 20.48 19.39 3.94
C ASN A 143 20.01 18.83 5.29
N GLU A 144 19.61 19.70 6.23
CA GLU A 144 19.04 19.29 7.52
C GLU A 144 17.72 18.52 7.33
N GLN A 145 16.83 19.00 6.45
CA GLN A 145 15.59 18.31 6.12
C GLN A 145 15.84 16.96 5.44
N HIS A 146 16.79 16.88 4.52
CA HIS A 146 17.15 15.64 3.84
C HIS A 146 17.67 14.59 4.83
N ALA A 147 18.55 14.99 5.75
CA ALA A 147 19.07 14.09 6.78
C ALA A 147 17.97 13.55 7.71
N GLU A 148 16.98 14.39 8.07
CA GLU A 148 15.85 13.95 8.89
C GLU A 148 14.94 12.98 8.12
N VAL A 149 14.64 13.24 6.84
CA VAL A 149 13.85 12.34 5.99
C VAL A 149 14.56 10.99 5.83
N GLU A 150 15.87 10.97 5.60
CA GLU A 150 16.65 9.73 5.50
C GLU A 150 16.61 8.92 6.79
N LYS A 151 16.73 9.59 7.94
CA LYS A 151 16.63 8.97 9.26
C LYS A 151 15.25 8.36 9.50
N GLN A 152 14.19 9.09 9.16
CA GLN A 152 12.80 8.59 9.26
C GLN A 152 12.57 7.40 8.32
N ALA A 153 13.07 7.47 7.09
CA ALA A 153 12.98 6.37 6.12
C ALA A 153 13.73 5.12 6.61
N ALA A 154 14.91 5.28 7.22
CA ALA A 154 15.65 4.16 7.81
C ALA A 154 14.90 3.53 9.00
N GLN A 155 14.33 4.35 9.88
CA GLN A 155 13.53 3.87 11.02
C GLN A 155 12.28 3.13 10.56
N LEU A 156 11.57 3.65 9.55
CA LEU A 156 10.40 3.01 8.98
C LEU A 156 10.73 1.66 8.33
N ARG A 157 11.85 1.59 7.59
CA ARG A 157 12.33 0.32 6.99
C ARG A 157 12.65 -0.72 8.06
N GLU A 158 13.26 -0.33 9.18
CA GLU A 158 13.56 -1.26 10.26
C GLU A 158 12.28 -1.72 10.98
N GLN A 159 11.32 -0.81 11.21
CA GLN A 159 10.01 -1.17 11.76
C GLN A 159 9.25 -2.14 10.85
N ASN A 160 9.22 -1.89 9.54
CA ASN A 160 8.60 -2.80 8.57
C ASN A 160 9.27 -4.18 8.57
N ARG A 161 10.60 -4.25 8.55
CA ARG A 161 11.32 -5.53 8.67
C ARG A 161 11.01 -6.26 9.97
N ARG A 162 10.89 -5.54 11.08
CA ARG A 162 10.52 -6.14 12.37
C ARG A 162 9.09 -6.69 12.34
N LEU A 163 8.16 -5.96 11.73
CA LEU A 163 6.77 -6.40 11.54
C LEU A 163 6.69 -7.64 10.66
N GLU A 164 7.40 -7.66 9.54
CA GLU A 164 7.49 -8.83 8.64
C GLU A 164 8.03 -10.06 9.38
N ARG A 165 9.12 -9.90 10.15
CA ARG A 165 9.67 -10.99 10.97
C ARG A 165 8.65 -11.51 11.99
N LEU A 166 7.95 -10.62 12.70
CA LEU A 166 6.92 -11.01 13.66
C LEU A 166 5.76 -11.75 13.00
N ASN A 167 5.36 -11.32 11.80
CA ASN A 167 4.32 -11.96 11.02
C ASN A 167 4.76 -13.38 10.61
N ASP A 168 5.97 -13.52 10.06
CA ASP A 168 6.53 -14.82 9.68
C ASP A 168 6.74 -15.75 10.88
N THR A 169 7.17 -15.24 12.03
CA THR A 169 7.27 -16.03 13.26
C THR A 169 5.89 -16.49 13.72
N SER A 170 4.87 -15.63 13.66
CA SER A 170 3.49 -15.99 14.01
C SER A 170 2.95 -17.06 13.06
N ARG A 171 3.19 -16.94 11.74
CA ARG A 171 2.86 -17.97 10.73
C ARG A 171 3.47 -19.33 11.07
N LYS A 172 4.78 -19.34 11.33
CA LYS A 172 5.53 -20.56 11.66
C LYS A 172 5.04 -21.17 12.97
N PHE A 173 4.79 -20.34 14.00
CA PHE A 173 4.28 -20.81 15.28
C PHE A 173 2.91 -21.48 15.12
N VAL A 174 1.97 -20.82 14.44
CA VAL A 174 0.62 -21.32 14.17
C VAL A 174 0.68 -22.66 13.45
N ASN A 175 1.43 -22.75 12.34
CA ASN A 175 1.56 -23.99 11.56
C ASN A 175 2.25 -25.13 12.34
N ASN A 176 3.28 -24.82 13.13
CA ASN A 176 3.98 -25.82 13.93
C ASN A 176 3.07 -26.39 15.02
N VAL A 177 2.33 -25.51 15.72
CA VAL A 177 1.37 -25.93 16.75
C VAL A 177 0.30 -26.86 16.16
N SER A 178 -0.19 -26.60 14.94
CA SER A 178 -1.11 -27.50 14.24
C SER A 178 -0.56 -28.92 14.10
N HIS A 179 0.68 -29.01 13.64
CA HIS A 179 1.34 -30.27 13.32
C HIS A 179 1.65 -31.07 14.59
N GLU A 180 2.12 -30.39 15.63
CA GLU A 180 2.41 -30.96 16.94
C GLU A 180 1.14 -31.48 17.65
N PHE A 181 -0.03 -30.89 17.42
CA PHE A 181 -1.30 -31.43 17.93
C PHE A 181 -1.89 -32.54 17.06
N ARG A 182 -1.81 -32.43 15.73
CA ARG A 182 -2.38 -33.40 14.80
C ARG A 182 -1.72 -34.78 14.93
N THR A 183 -0.40 -34.82 15.14
CA THR A 183 0.36 -36.06 15.25
C THR A 183 -0.12 -36.97 16.40
N PRO A 184 -0.17 -36.53 17.68
CA PRO A 184 -0.66 -37.37 18.77
C PRO A 184 -2.16 -37.70 18.64
N LEU A 185 -2.98 -36.78 18.14
CA LEU A 185 -4.41 -37.05 17.90
C LEU A 185 -4.61 -38.13 16.82
N CYS A 186 -3.84 -38.11 15.75
CA CYS A 186 -3.88 -39.13 14.71
C CYS A 186 -3.53 -40.51 15.27
N VAL A 187 -2.50 -40.59 16.11
CA VAL A 187 -2.10 -41.84 16.78
C VAL A 187 -3.22 -42.36 17.69
N ILE A 188 -3.82 -41.50 18.52
CA ILE A 188 -4.94 -41.89 19.41
C ILE A 188 -6.10 -42.43 18.57
N LYS A 189 -6.46 -41.76 17.47
CA LYS A 189 -7.53 -42.19 16.57
C LYS A 189 -7.23 -43.55 15.94
N GLN A 190 -6.02 -43.74 15.41
CA GLN A 190 -5.63 -44.99 14.76
C GLN A 190 -5.71 -46.17 15.72
N TYR A 191 -5.17 -46.03 16.93
CA TYR A 191 -5.23 -47.11 17.92
C TYR A 191 -6.66 -47.35 18.43
N SER A 192 -7.47 -46.30 18.64
CA SER A 192 -8.87 -46.50 19.01
C SER A 192 -9.67 -47.22 17.92
N SER A 193 -9.43 -46.89 16.65
CA SER A 193 -10.09 -47.54 15.51
C SER A 193 -9.63 -48.98 15.33
N LEU A 194 -8.33 -49.29 15.46
CA LEU A 194 -7.84 -50.68 15.42
C LEU A 194 -8.47 -51.58 16.50
N ILE A 195 -8.68 -51.03 17.70
CA ILE A 195 -9.38 -51.75 18.78
C ILE A 195 -10.88 -51.84 18.47
N GLY A 196 -11.50 -50.76 17.98
CA GLY A 196 -12.92 -50.70 17.64
C GLY A 196 -13.32 -51.63 16.50
N ASP A 197 -12.43 -51.81 15.52
CA ASP A 197 -12.57 -52.69 14.36
C ASP A 197 -12.23 -54.15 14.67
N GLN A 198 -11.91 -54.45 15.95
CA GLN A 198 -11.61 -55.80 16.45
C GLN A 198 -10.37 -56.45 15.81
N VAL A 199 -9.47 -55.66 15.23
CA VAL A 199 -8.24 -56.15 14.55
C VAL A 199 -7.28 -56.82 15.54
N VAL A 200 -7.19 -56.28 16.76
CA VAL A 200 -6.28 -56.74 17.83
C VAL A 200 -6.95 -57.65 18.87
N GLY A 201 -8.26 -57.86 18.78
CA GLY A 201 -9.03 -58.71 19.70
C GLY A 201 -10.51 -58.34 19.75
N SER A 202 -11.31 -59.20 20.40
CA SER A 202 -12.74 -58.95 20.58
C SER A 202 -12.99 -57.83 21.59
N VAL A 203 -13.92 -56.92 21.27
CA VAL A 203 -14.42 -55.87 22.18
C VAL A 203 -15.86 -56.14 22.55
N ASN A 204 -16.19 -55.92 23.81
CA ASN A 204 -17.55 -56.03 24.30
C ASN A 204 -18.37 -54.76 23.95
N PRO A 205 -19.72 -54.81 24.03
CA PRO A 205 -20.57 -53.68 23.63
C PRO A 205 -20.30 -52.37 24.39
N GLN A 206 -19.89 -52.46 25.67
CA GLN A 206 -19.55 -51.28 26.46
C GLN A 206 -18.22 -50.66 26.00
N GLN A 207 -17.22 -51.48 25.70
CA GLN A 207 -15.94 -51.04 25.13
C GLN A 207 -16.14 -50.40 23.75
N GLN A 208 -16.99 -50.98 22.90
CA GLN A 208 -17.32 -50.39 21.60
C GLN A 208 -17.90 -48.97 21.74
N LYS A 209 -18.78 -48.75 22.72
CA LYS A 209 -19.37 -47.44 22.99
C LYS A 209 -18.31 -46.43 23.48
N LEU A 210 -17.39 -46.86 24.33
CA LEU A 210 -16.29 -46.01 24.81
C LEU A 210 -15.33 -45.63 23.67
N LEU A 211 -14.98 -46.58 22.81
CA LEU A 211 -14.09 -46.35 21.66
C LEU A 211 -14.70 -45.36 20.67
N ARG A 212 -15.98 -45.51 20.32
CA ARG A 212 -16.70 -44.52 19.51
C ARG A 212 -16.69 -43.13 20.14
N THR A 213 -16.85 -43.06 21.47
CA THR A 213 -16.77 -41.77 22.18
C THR A 213 -15.38 -41.16 22.10
N ILE A 214 -14.31 -41.97 22.17
CA ILE A 214 -12.92 -41.48 22.01
C ILE A 214 -12.71 -40.95 20.59
N GLU A 215 -13.13 -41.70 19.58
CA GLU A 215 -13.02 -41.29 18.17
C GLU A 215 -13.74 -39.98 17.90
N ASP A 216 -14.99 -39.85 18.35
CA ASP A 216 -15.77 -38.62 18.25
C ASP A 216 -15.04 -37.43 18.90
N ARG A 217 -14.43 -37.64 20.08
CA ARG A 217 -13.69 -36.59 20.78
C ARG A 217 -12.38 -36.21 20.14
N VAL A 218 -11.68 -37.17 19.53
CA VAL A 218 -10.47 -36.89 18.77
C VAL A 218 -10.81 -36.10 17.51
N ASP A 219 -11.91 -36.43 16.85
CA ASP A 219 -12.40 -35.66 15.70
C ASP A 219 -12.84 -34.25 16.08
N ASP A 220 -13.56 -34.09 17.20
CA ASP A 220 -13.88 -32.77 17.77
C ASP A 220 -12.61 -31.92 18.02
N LEU A 221 -11.56 -32.54 18.57
CA LEU A 221 -10.29 -31.88 18.86
C LEU A 221 -9.53 -31.50 17.59
N ASN A 222 -9.47 -32.39 16.60
CA ASN A 222 -8.84 -32.08 15.31
C ASN A 222 -9.54 -30.88 14.64
N ASN A 223 -10.88 -30.90 14.61
CA ASN A 223 -11.65 -29.78 14.07
C ASN A 223 -11.41 -28.49 14.86
N MET A 224 -11.29 -28.56 16.20
CA MET A 224 -10.99 -27.39 17.02
C MET A 224 -9.62 -26.79 16.71
N VAL A 225 -8.60 -27.63 16.55
CA VAL A 225 -7.26 -27.18 16.17
C VAL A 225 -7.34 -26.48 14.81
N ASP A 226 -7.99 -27.11 13.83
CA ASP A 226 -8.16 -26.52 12.50
C ASP A 226 -8.95 -25.21 12.52
N ASP A 227 -9.98 -25.10 13.37
CA ASP A 227 -10.76 -23.87 13.55
C ASP A 227 -9.96 -22.76 14.25
N MET A 228 -9.16 -23.09 15.27
CA MET A 228 -8.32 -22.11 15.97
C MET A 228 -7.25 -21.50 15.05
N LEU A 229 -6.68 -22.33 14.17
CA LEU A 229 -5.69 -21.90 13.18
C LEU A 229 -6.32 -21.00 12.12
N ASP A 230 -7.54 -21.34 11.68
CA ASP A 230 -8.32 -20.52 10.79
C ASP A 230 -8.59 -19.14 11.36
N VAL A 231 -9.07 -19.07 12.60
CA VAL A 231 -9.28 -17.80 13.30
C VAL A 231 -7.99 -16.99 13.35
N SER A 232 -6.86 -17.62 13.70
CA SER A 232 -5.58 -16.92 13.73
C SER A 232 -5.18 -16.37 12.35
N ARG A 233 -5.40 -17.14 11.27
CA ARG A 233 -5.11 -16.72 9.88
C ARG A 233 -6.04 -15.60 9.41
N ILE A 234 -7.31 -15.62 9.81
CA ILE A 234 -8.29 -14.56 9.52
C ILE A 234 -7.85 -13.26 10.22
N GLU A 235 -7.56 -13.31 11.52
CA GLU A 235 -7.21 -12.11 12.32
C GLU A 235 -5.94 -11.41 11.86
N SER A 236 -4.95 -12.20 11.50
CA SER A 236 -3.68 -11.72 10.96
C SER A 236 -3.78 -11.23 9.51
N GLY A 237 -4.96 -11.34 8.89
CA GLY A 237 -5.17 -10.99 7.49
C GLY A 237 -4.38 -11.87 6.52
N MET A 238 -3.94 -13.05 6.97
CA MET A 238 -3.14 -13.99 6.19
C MET A 238 -3.99 -14.93 5.35
N LEU A 239 -5.29 -14.99 5.61
CA LEU A 239 -6.23 -15.80 4.84
C LEU A 239 -6.55 -15.09 3.52
N ALA A 240 -5.87 -15.50 2.44
CA ALA A 240 -6.21 -15.10 1.08
C ALA A 240 -7.38 -15.96 0.54
N ALA A 241 -8.20 -15.40 -0.34
CA ALA A 241 -9.22 -16.12 -1.10
C ALA A 241 -8.83 -16.20 -2.57
N HIS A 242 -8.81 -17.42 -3.09
CA HIS A 242 -8.57 -17.70 -4.50
C HIS A 242 -9.94 -17.85 -5.16
N ARG A 243 -10.51 -16.73 -5.59
CA ARG A 243 -11.89 -16.70 -6.12
C ARG A 243 -11.88 -16.95 -7.60
N ASP A 244 -12.80 -17.78 -8.06
CA ASP A 244 -13.00 -18.07 -9.47
C ASP A 244 -14.48 -18.34 -9.76
N ARG A 245 -14.82 -18.36 -11.05
CA ARG A 245 -16.13 -18.75 -11.55
C ARG A 245 -16.33 -20.24 -11.32
N THR A 246 -17.41 -20.60 -10.63
CA THR A 246 -17.77 -21.99 -10.40
C THR A 246 -19.28 -22.18 -10.40
N GLU A 247 -19.71 -23.43 -10.43
CA GLU A 247 -21.12 -23.84 -10.32
C GLU A 247 -21.37 -24.35 -8.90
N ILE A 248 -22.55 -24.06 -8.35
CA ILE A 248 -22.87 -24.44 -6.97
C ILE A 248 -22.96 -25.97 -6.81
N GLU A 249 -23.34 -26.65 -7.88
CA GLU A 249 -23.40 -28.10 -8.04
C GLU A 249 -22.05 -28.74 -7.72
N ASN A 250 -20.94 -28.15 -8.18
CA ASN A 250 -19.59 -28.66 -7.92
C ASN A 250 -19.25 -28.64 -6.41
N ILE A 251 -19.73 -27.61 -5.69
CA ILE A 251 -19.56 -27.51 -4.23
C ILE A 251 -20.41 -28.59 -3.54
N PHE A 252 -21.66 -28.78 -3.97
CA PHE A 252 -22.59 -29.74 -3.38
C PHE A 252 -22.12 -31.19 -3.57
N VAL A 253 -21.74 -31.56 -4.80
CA VAL A 253 -21.22 -32.89 -5.15
C VAL A 253 -19.99 -33.25 -4.32
N ARG A 254 -19.14 -32.28 -3.99
CA ARG A 254 -17.95 -32.49 -3.15
C ARG A 254 -18.29 -32.64 -1.66
N VAL A 255 -19.26 -31.88 -1.16
CA VAL A 255 -19.49 -31.70 0.28
C VAL A 255 -20.56 -32.64 0.84
N LEU A 256 -21.66 -32.85 0.13
CA LEU A 256 -22.83 -33.56 0.67
C LEU A 256 -22.64 -35.08 0.84
N PRO A 257 -21.91 -35.81 -0.02
CA PRO A 257 -21.72 -37.25 0.17
C PRO A 257 -21.11 -37.66 1.52
N PRO A 258 -19.97 -37.09 1.98
CA PRO A 258 -19.41 -37.46 3.29
C PRO A 258 -20.30 -37.02 4.46
N LEU A 259 -21.05 -35.91 4.30
CA LEU A 259 -21.97 -35.43 5.33
C LEU A 259 -23.22 -36.32 5.45
N ARG A 260 -23.74 -36.85 4.34
CA ARG A 260 -24.82 -37.85 4.33
C ARG A 260 -24.44 -39.10 5.11
N GLN A 261 -23.21 -39.58 4.95
CA GLN A 261 -22.71 -40.72 5.74
C GLN A 261 -22.70 -40.40 7.24
N ARG A 262 -22.21 -39.22 7.63
CA ARG A 262 -22.20 -38.77 9.03
C ARG A 262 -23.61 -38.61 9.60
N ALA A 263 -24.54 -38.03 8.83
CA ALA A 263 -25.93 -37.86 9.23
C ALA A 263 -26.62 -39.21 9.44
N HIS A 264 -26.39 -40.17 8.53
CA HIS A 264 -26.95 -41.52 8.67
C HIS A 264 -26.50 -42.21 9.96
N LEU A 265 -25.22 -42.07 10.35
CA LEU A 265 -24.72 -42.63 11.61
C LEU A 265 -25.39 -42.02 12.86
N ARG A 266 -25.91 -40.79 12.76
CA ARG A 266 -26.72 -40.14 13.81
C ARG A 266 -28.22 -40.30 13.63
N GLY A 267 -28.67 -40.99 12.58
CA GLY A 267 -30.07 -41.18 12.26
C GLY A 267 -30.77 -39.91 11.74
N VAL A 268 -30.02 -39.02 11.09
CA VAL A 268 -30.54 -37.81 10.43
C VAL A 268 -30.51 -38.02 8.92
N GLU A 269 -31.54 -37.59 8.22
CA GLU A 269 -31.60 -37.61 6.74
C GLU A 269 -31.18 -36.24 6.17
N ILE A 270 -30.45 -36.22 5.05
CA ILE A 270 -30.11 -34.98 4.34
C ILE A 270 -30.74 -34.99 2.96
N THR A 271 -31.64 -34.04 2.71
CA THR A 271 -32.24 -33.80 1.39
C THR A 271 -31.63 -32.56 0.76
N GLU A 272 -31.28 -32.63 -0.52
CA GLU A 272 -30.73 -31.50 -1.28
C GLU A 272 -31.73 -31.02 -2.33
N THR A 273 -31.77 -29.71 -2.59
CA THR A 273 -32.59 -29.11 -3.65
C THR A 273 -31.79 -27.98 -4.29
N ILE A 274 -31.58 -28.06 -5.59
CA ILE A 274 -30.90 -27.01 -6.37
C ILE A 274 -31.94 -26.51 -7.37
N ASP A 275 -32.27 -25.23 -7.28
CA ASP A 275 -33.20 -24.61 -8.23
C ASP A 275 -32.60 -24.64 -9.66
N GLU A 276 -33.43 -24.75 -10.69
CA GLU A 276 -32.96 -24.74 -12.08
C GLU A 276 -32.51 -23.34 -12.53
N GLY A 277 -31.48 -23.26 -13.36
CA GLY A 277 -31.04 -22.01 -14.00
C GLY A 277 -30.26 -21.06 -13.09
N LEU A 278 -29.60 -21.57 -12.06
CA LEU A 278 -28.73 -20.76 -11.20
C LEU A 278 -27.57 -20.17 -12.00
N PRO A 279 -27.20 -18.89 -11.77
CA PRO A 279 -26.04 -18.30 -12.39
C PRO A 279 -24.75 -18.94 -11.87
N GLN A 280 -23.68 -18.89 -12.66
CA GLN A 280 -22.34 -19.14 -12.14
C GLN A 280 -22.03 -18.17 -11.00
N ILE A 281 -21.34 -18.68 -9.99
CA ILE A 281 -20.93 -17.95 -8.79
C ILE A 281 -19.45 -17.60 -8.86
N PHE A 282 -19.07 -16.48 -8.24
CA PHE A 282 -17.66 -16.08 -8.14
C PHE A 282 -17.18 -16.21 -6.70
N CYS A 283 -16.48 -17.30 -6.39
CA CYS A 283 -16.06 -17.58 -5.01
C CYS A 283 -14.82 -18.47 -4.96
N ASP A 284 -14.18 -18.49 -3.79
CA ASP A 284 -13.25 -19.54 -3.42
C ASP A 284 -14.06 -20.77 -3.01
N ALA A 285 -14.10 -21.77 -3.90
CA ALA A 285 -14.92 -22.97 -3.73
C ALA A 285 -14.55 -23.76 -2.47
N GLU A 286 -13.26 -23.80 -2.08
CA GLU A 286 -12.82 -24.51 -0.87
C GLU A 286 -13.39 -23.85 0.39
N LYS A 287 -13.33 -22.52 0.45
CA LYS A 287 -13.89 -21.75 1.57
C LYS A 287 -15.41 -21.78 1.61
N ALA A 288 -16.07 -21.76 0.45
CA ALA A 288 -17.52 -21.95 0.36
C ALA A 288 -17.92 -23.36 0.81
N SER A 289 -17.18 -24.40 0.41
CA SER A 289 -17.38 -25.77 0.91
C SER A 289 -17.21 -25.85 2.43
N ARG A 290 -16.20 -25.20 3.00
CA ARG A 290 -15.99 -25.19 4.46
C ARG A 290 -17.13 -24.48 5.20
N THR A 291 -17.64 -23.40 4.63
CA THR A 291 -18.84 -22.71 5.15
C THR A 291 -20.04 -23.66 5.18
N LEU A 292 -20.32 -24.35 4.08
CA LEU A 292 -21.40 -25.34 4.00
C LEU A 292 -21.21 -26.51 4.99
N ILE A 293 -20.00 -27.04 5.11
CA ILE A 293 -19.66 -28.10 6.08
C ILE A 293 -19.98 -27.66 7.51
N ASN A 294 -19.61 -26.43 7.90
CA ASN A 294 -19.88 -25.91 9.23
C ASN A 294 -21.38 -25.81 9.52
N LEU A 295 -22.17 -25.32 8.56
CA LEU A 295 -23.62 -25.19 8.71
C LEU A 295 -24.31 -26.55 8.78
N VAL A 296 -24.01 -27.47 7.86
CA VAL A 296 -24.62 -28.81 7.83
C VAL A 296 -24.19 -29.66 9.02
N SER A 297 -22.93 -29.57 9.46
CA SER A 297 -22.46 -30.27 10.65
C SER A 297 -23.19 -29.79 11.91
N ASN A 298 -23.44 -28.48 12.03
CA ASN A 298 -24.25 -27.94 13.11
C ASN A 298 -25.71 -28.45 13.03
N ALA A 299 -26.31 -28.43 11.84
CA ALA A 299 -27.67 -28.96 11.63
C ALA A 299 -27.78 -30.43 12.07
N ILE A 300 -26.86 -31.30 11.62
CA ILE A 300 -26.82 -32.73 12.02
C ILE A 300 -26.65 -32.88 13.54
N LYS A 301 -25.86 -31.99 14.15
CA LYS A 301 -25.52 -32.07 15.58
C LYS A 301 -26.68 -31.70 16.50
N PHE A 302 -27.49 -30.72 16.10
CA PHE A 302 -28.59 -30.17 16.90
C PHE A 302 -29.97 -30.69 16.51
N SER A 303 -30.06 -31.48 15.43
CA SER A 303 -31.30 -32.15 15.05
C SER A 303 -31.52 -33.45 15.85
N PRO A 304 -32.77 -33.78 16.22
CA PRO A 304 -33.11 -35.05 16.87
C PRO A 304 -33.00 -36.24 15.90
N ASN A 305 -32.91 -37.45 16.44
CA ASN A 305 -32.88 -38.67 15.61
C ASN A 305 -34.21 -38.84 14.85
N GLY A 306 -34.15 -39.14 13.55
CA GLY A 306 -35.29 -39.26 12.64
C GLY A 306 -35.70 -37.96 11.94
N SER A 307 -34.99 -36.85 12.17
CA SER A 307 -35.26 -35.55 11.52
C SER A 307 -34.68 -35.47 10.10
N VAL A 308 -35.14 -34.47 9.34
CA VAL A 308 -34.58 -34.13 8.02
C VAL A 308 -33.85 -32.79 8.06
N VAL A 309 -32.62 -32.77 7.57
CA VAL A 309 -31.86 -31.55 7.27
C VAL A 309 -32.02 -31.23 5.79
N ARG A 310 -32.58 -30.06 5.47
CA ARG A 310 -32.80 -29.63 4.08
C ARG A 310 -31.71 -28.65 3.65
N VAL A 311 -31.00 -28.96 2.57
CA VAL A 311 -30.00 -28.08 1.96
C VAL A 311 -30.54 -27.57 0.64
N ARG A 312 -30.68 -26.26 0.48
CA ARG A 312 -31.21 -25.65 -0.75
C ARG A 312 -30.30 -24.57 -1.31
N ALA A 313 -30.08 -24.59 -2.63
CA ALA A 313 -29.49 -23.48 -3.38
C ALA A 313 -30.55 -22.81 -4.27
N ALA A 314 -30.72 -21.49 -4.12
CA ALA A 314 -31.71 -20.70 -4.85
C ALA A 314 -31.14 -19.33 -5.23
N VAL A 315 -31.68 -18.71 -6.27
CA VAL A 315 -31.30 -17.33 -6.63
C VAL A 315 -32.08 -16.33 -5.77
N ASN A 316 -31.39 -15.29 -5.29
CA ASN A 316 -32.04 -14.11 -4.73
C ASN A 316 -32.46 -13.18 -5.87
N GLU A 317 -33.75 -12.89 -6.00
CA GLU A 317 -34.28 -12.10 -7.13
C GLU A 317 -33.76 -10.65 -7.16
N GLU A 318 -33.46 -10.04 -6.00
CA GLU A 318 -33.00 -8.65 -5.93
C GLU A 318 -31.50 -8.52 -6.25
N SER A 319 -30.68 -9.37 -5.64
CA SER A 319 -29.21 -9.29 -5.76
C SER A 319 -28.64 -10.17 -6.87
N ARG A 320 -29.44 -11.10 -7.41
CA ARG A 320 -29.02 -12.21 -8.28
C ARG A 320 -28.02 -13.19 -7.68
N ASP A 321 -27.73 -13.08 -6.39
CA ASP A 321 -26.82 -13.98 -5.69
C ASP A 321 -27.40 -15.39 -5.58
N VAL A 322 -26.53 -16.37 -5.46
CA VAL A 322 -26.94 -17.71 -5.06
C VAL A 322 -26.95 -17.78 -3.53
N VAL A 323 -28.12 -18.02 -2.98
CA VAL A 323 -28.35 -18.24 -1.55
C VAL A 323 -28.30 -19.75 -1.29
N VAL A 324 -27.35 -20.17 -0.47
CA VAL A 324 -27.25 -21.53 0.03
C VAL A 324 -27.81 -21.55 1.44
N SER A 325 -28.86 -22.34 1.65
CA SER A 325 -29.57 -22.46 2.93
C SER A 325 -29.52 -23.88 3.46
N VAL A 326 -29.42 -23.99 4.78
CA VAL A 326 -29.41 -25.23 5.55
C VAL A 326 -30.47 -25.10 6.64
N GLU A 327 -31.50 -25.92 6.54
CA GLU A 327 -32.60 -25.98 7.50
C GLU A 327 -32.51 -27.25 8.34
N ASP A 328 -32.63 -27.08 9.64
CA ASP A 328 -32.73 -28.15 10.62
C ASP A 328 -34.08 -28.13 11.36
N GLU A 329 -34.48 -29.28 11.89
CA GLU A 329 -35.67 -29.48 12.73
C GLU A 329 -35.25 -29.60 14.21
N GLY A 330 -34.22 -28.85 14.61
CA GLY A 330 -33.62 -28.88 15.93
C GLY A 330 -34.38 -28.07 16.99
N ILE A 331 -33.69 -27.81 18.09
CA ILE A 331 -34.24 -27.06 19.25
C ILE A 331 -34.63 -25.61 18.94
N GLY A 332 -34.18 -25.07 17.80
CA GLY A 332 -34.30 -23.66 17.47
C GLY A 332 -33.49 -22.76 18.41
N ILE A 333 -33.43 -21.48 18.06
CA ILE A 333 -32.55 -20.49 18.66
C ILE A 333 -33.38 -19.25 19.01
N PRO A 334 -33.29 -18.72 20.24
CA PRO A 334 -33.92 -17.45 20.59
C PRO A 334 -33.33 -16.28 19.80
N GLU A 335 -34.16 -15.34 19.33
CA GLU A 335 -33.71 -14.15 18.58
C GLU A 335 -32.66 -13.32 19.33
N VAL A 336 -32.77 -13.25 20.66
CA VAL A 336 -31.82 -12.54 21.53
C VAL A 336 -30.37 -13.07 21.41
N ASP A 337 -30.21 -14.33 21.01
CA ASP A 337 -28.90 -14.98 20.89
C ASP A 337 -28.30 -14.87 19.48
N PHE A 338 -29.06 -14.38 18.47
CA PHE A 338 -28.64 -14.41 17.06
C PHE A 338 -27.29 -13.70 16.84
N GLN A 339 -27.12 -12.50 17.39
CA GLN A 339 -25.85 -11.77 17.24
C GLN A 339 -24.71 -12.42 18.02
N ALA A 340 -24.99 -13.03 19.17
CA ALA A 340 -23.98 -13.65 20.02
C ALA A 340 -23.44 -14.94 19.40
N LEU A 341 -24.23 -15.67 18.61
CA LEU A 341 -23.82 -16.95 17.99
C LEU A 341 -22.70 -16.81 16.95
N PHE A 342 -22.57 -15.64 16.33
CA PHE A 342 -21.47 -15.36 15.38
C PHE A 342 -20.21 -14.84 16.09
N GLN A 343 -20.25 -14.64 17.41
CA GLN A 343 -19.09 -14.30 18.22
C GLN A 343 -18.31 -15.55 18.62
N ARG A 344 -17.01 -15.39 18.82
CA ARG A 344 -16.11 -16.49 19.17
C ARG A 344 -16.39 -17.02 20.56
N PHE A 345 -16.27 -18.34 20.71
CA PHE A 345 -16.40 -19.07 21.97
C PHE A 345 -17.78 -18.90 22.64
N ARG A 346 -18.76 -18.33 21.94
CA ARG A 346 -20.13 -18.19 22.42
C ARG A 346 -20.94 -19.43 22.05
N GLN A 347 -21.77 -19.86 22.99
CA GLN A 347 -22.72 -20.96 22.88
C GLN A 347 -24.08 -20.43 23.36
N GLY A 348 -25.20 -20.89 22.80
CA GLY A 348 -26.53 -20.52 23.28
C GLY A 348 -26.77 -20.97 24.72
N GLU A 349 -27.42 -20.13 25.54
CA GLU A 349 -27.51 -20.31 27.00
C GLU A 349 -28.58 -21.34 27.45
N GLN A 350 -29.36 -21.94 26.55
CA GLN A 350 -30.41 -22.90 26.91
C GLN A 350 -29.98 -24.36 26.70
N GLY A 351 -30.05 -25.13 27.79
CA GLY A 351 -29.27 -26.34 28.01
C GLY A 351 -29.68 -27.61 27.28
N THR A 352 -28.74 -28.55 27.22
CA THR A 352 -28.91 -29.97 27.59
C THR A 352 -27.54 -30.62 27.78
N ALA A 353 -27.51 -31.69 28.58
CA ALA A 353 -26.35 -32.26 29.26
C ALA A 353 -25.12 -32.60 28.38
N SER A 354 -23.97 -32.07 28.80
CA SER A 354 -22.59 -32.62 28.79
C SER A 354 -21.96 -33.33 27.56
N SER A 355 -22.68 -33.79 26.53
CA SER A 355 -22.09 -34.56 25.42
C SER A 355 -22.04 -33.81 24.08
N THR A 356 -22.90 -32.81 23.86
CA THR A 356 -23.06 -32.12 22.56
C THR A 356 -22.39 -30.74 22.49
N LYS A 357 -21.43 -30.43 23.37
CA LYS A 357 -20.73 -29.12 23.38
C LYS A 357 -19.71 -29.03 22.25
N GLY A 358 -19.81 -28.02 21.39
CA GLY A 358 -18.77 -27.66 20.40
C GLY A 358 -18.12 -26.32 20.79
N PHE A 359 -16.96 -25.98 20.24
CA PHE A 359 -16.14 -24.86 20.75
C PHE A 359 -16.63 -23.44 20.42
N GLY A 360 -17.72 -23.28 19.66
CA GLY A 360 -18.29 -21.97 19.32
C GLY A 360 -17.43 -21.17 18.34
N LEU A 361 -16.66 -21.85 17.48
CA LEU A 361 -15.82 -21.22 16.46
C LEU A 361 -16.38 -21.38 15.03
N GLY A 362 -17.07 -22.50 14.76
CA GLY A 362 -17.52 -22.83 13.40
C GLY A 362 -18.43 -21.80 12.73
N LEU A 363 -19.37 -21.18 13.48
CA LEU A 363 -20.24 -20.12 12.94
C LEU A 363 -19.50 -18.81 12.70
N HIS A 364 -18.55 -18.45 13.57
CA HIS A 364 -17.69 -17.30 13.35
C HIS A 364 -16.84 -17.49 12.10
N ILE A 365 -16.20 -18.65 11.95
CA ILE A 365 -15.41 -18.99 10.76
C ILE A 365 -16.30 -18.99 9.51
N ALA A 366 -17.49 -19.60 9.55
CA ALA A 366 -18.43 -19.60 8.44
C ALA A 366 -18.78 -18.16 8.00
N ARG A 367 -18.95 -17.24 8.96
CA ARG A 367 -19.22 -15.83 8.67
C ARG A 367 -18.04 -15.18 7.97
N GLU A 368 -16.85 -15.31 8.54
CA GLU A 368 -15.62 -14.72 7.97
C GLU A 368 -15.30 -15.29 6.58
N LEU A 369 -15.57 -16.58 6.33
CA LEU A 369 -15.38 -17.21 5.02
C LEU A 369 -16.43 -16.76 3.99
N ALA A 370 -17.70 -16.60 4.39
CA ALA A 370 -18.74 -16.04 3.54
C ALA A 370 -18.44 -14.57 3.18
N GLU A 371 -18.01 -13.79 4.17
CA GLU A 371 -17.53 -12.42 3.99
C GLU A 371 -16.27 -12.41 3.10
N LEU A 372 -15.32 -13.32 3.29
CA LEU A 372 -14.17 -13.39 2.38
C LEU A 372 -14.62 -13.71 0.94
N ASN A 373 -15.72 -14.42 0.73
CA ASN A 373 -16.31 -14.67 -0.58
C ASN A 373 -17.26 -13.58 -1.11
N LEU A 374 -17.19 -12.35 -0.59
CA LEU A 374 -18.03 -11.22 -1.03
C LEU A 374 -19.54 -11.44 -0.80
N GLY A 375 -19.88 -12.41 0.05
CA GLY A 375 -21.23 -12.72 0.48
C GLY A 375 -21.47 -12.41 1.94
N GLU A 376 -22.62 -12.86 2.44
CA GLU A 376 -23.10 -12.63 3.80
C GLU A 376 -23.56 -13.96 4.40
N LEU A 377 -23.60 -14.03 5.72
CA LEU A 377 -24.14 -15.17 6.47
C LEU A 377 -25.28 -14.69 7.36
N GLY A 378 -26.40 -15.40 7.35
CA GLY A 378 -27.58 -15.09 8.14
C GLY A 378 -28.24 -16.31 8.76
N LEU A 379 -29.23 -16.02 9.61
CA LEU A 379 -29.99 -16.99 10.40
C LEU A 379 -31.45 -16.54 10.49
N ALA A 380 -32.37 -17.48 10.36
CA ALA A 380 -33.75 -17.38 10.80
C ALA A 380 -34.08 -18.62 11.64
N SER A 381 -34.63 -18.48 12.84
CA SER A 381 -34.92 -19.62 13.71
C SER A 381 -36.09 -19.33 14.64
N GLU A 382 -36.82 -20.39 14.98
CA GLU A 382 -37.91 -20.36 15.96
C GLU A 382 -37.71 -21.49 16.97
N VAL A 383 -37.79 -21.15 18.26
CA VAL A 383 -37.55 -22.08 19.36
C VAL A 383 -38.55 -23.23 19.31
N GLY A 384 -38.05 -24.46 19.29
CA GLY A 384 -38.83 -25.70 19.21
C GLY A 384 -39.27 -26.10 17.81
N VAL A 385 -39.00 -25.28 16.78
CA VAL A 385 -39.31 -25.59 15.37
C VAL A 385 -38.05 -25.97 14.61
N GLY A 386 -36.97 -25.22 14.80
CA GLY A 386 -35.68 -25.45 14.13
C GLY A 386 -34.99 -24.17 13.70
N SER A 387 -33.97 -24.31 12.86
CA SER A 387 -33.15 -23.17 12.40
C SER A 387 -32.88 -23.26 10.90
N ARG A 388 -32.89 -22.11 10.23
CA ARG A 388 -32.44 -21.91 8.85
C ARG A 388 -31.22 -21.01 8.85
N PHE A 389 -30.05 -21.59 8.66
CA PHE A 389 -28.83 -20.84 8.36
C PHE A 389 -28.68 -20.68 6.86
N TRP A 390 -28.17 -19.53 6.42
CA TRP A 390 -27.95 -19.30 4.99
C TRP A 390 -26.72 -18.43 4.75
N PHE A 391 -26.06 -18.62 3.62
CA PHE A 391 -25.03 -17.72 3.13
C PHE A 391 -25.22 -17.40 1.66
N THR A 392 -24.72 -16.24 1.22
CA THR A 392 -24.77 -15.81 -0.17
C THR A 392 -23.42 -16.01 -0.86
N LEU A 393 -23.47 -16.31 -2.15
CA LEU A 393 -22.32 -16.27 -3.05
C LEU A 393 -22.69 -15.36 -4.23
N PRO A 394 -21.83 -14.38 -4.57
CA PRO A 394 -22.13 -13.43 -5.62
C PRO A 394 -22.22 -14.14 -6.96
N ALA A 395 -23.19 -13.74 -7.79
CA ALA A 395 -23.19 -14.13 -9.19
C ALA A 395 -21.91 -13.64 -9.88
N ALA A 396 -21.47 -14.36 -10.91
CA ALA A 396 -20.27 -14.07 -11.67
C ALA A 396 -20.41 -12.86 -12.63
N ASP A 397 -20.89 -11.74 -12.10
CA ASP A 397 -20.98 -10.43 -12.75
C ASP A 397 -19.81 -9.54 -12.30
N ASN A 398 -18.93 -9.20 -13.25
CA ASN A 398 -17.68 -8.50 -12.94
C ASN A 398 -17.89 -7.14 -12.26
N TRP A 399 -18.93 -6.39 -12.65
CA TRP A 399 -19.21 -5.09 -12.03
C TRP A 399 -19.74 -5.25 -10.61
N GLU A 400 -20.71 -6.14 -10.38
CA GLU A 400 -21.27 -6.32 -9.05
C GLU A 400 -20.23 -6.86 -8.07
N ILE A 401 -19.35 -7.77 -8.51
CA ILE A 401 -18.19 -8.24 -7.74
C ILE A 401 -17.27 -7.07 -7.39
N ALA A 402 -16.86 -6.27 -8.38
CA ALA A 402 -15.98 -5.12 -8.17
C ALA A 402 -16.59 -4.11 -7.20
N LYS A 403 -17.87 -3.77 -7.40
CA LYS A 403 -18.60 -2.84 -6.56
C LYS A 403 -18.64 -3.30 -5.11
N ARG A 404 -18.95 -4.58 -4.84
CA ARG A 404 -18.95 -5.16 -3.49
C ARG A 404 -17.58 -5.14 -2.85
N PHE A 405 -16.56 -5.51 -3.62
CA PHE A 405 -15.18 -5.47 -3.17
C PHE A 405 -14.77 -4.04 -2.74
N LEU A 406 -15.08 -3.05 -3.58
CA LEU A 406 -14.76 -1.64 -3.31
C LEU A 406 -15.55 -1.07 -2.12
N LEU A 407 -16.84 -1.38 -1.99
CA LEU A 407 -17.66 -0.97 -0.84
C LEU A 407 -17.12 -1.50 0.49
N ARG A 408 -16.53 -2.71 0.50
CA ARG A 408 -15.95 -3.30 1.72
C ARG A 408 -14.63 -2.69 2.13
N ILE A 409 -13.86 -2.19 1.17
CA ILE A 409 -12.59 -1.52 1.44
C ILE A 409 -12.82 -0.04 1.82
N GLN A 410 -13.94 0.56 1.39
CA GLN A 410 -14.28 1.98 1.60
C GLN A 410 -14.43 2.43 3.06
N ASP A 411 -14.62 1.53 4.02
CA ASP A 411 -14.74 1.89 5.45
C ASP A 411 -13.44 2.52 6.01
N ARG A 412 -12.38 2.58 5.19
CA ARG A 412 -11.12 3.29 5.46
C ARG A 412 -10.80 4.22 4.28
N SER A 413 -11.24 5.47 4.36
CA SER A 413 -10.79 6.66 3.61
C SER A 413 -10.79 6.64 2.06
N GLY A 414 -11.87 7.11 1.42
CA GLY A 414 -11.83 7.92 0.16
C GLY A 414 -10.87 7.51 -0.98
N HIS A 415 -10.66 6.22 -1.23
CA HIS A 415 -9.60 5.74 -2.11
C HIS A 415 -9.94 5.85 -3.61
N TRP A 416 -8.88 6.06 -4.38
CA TRP A 416 -8.83 5.86 -5.82
C TRP A 416 -8.57 4.38 -6.11
N VAL A 417 -9.04 3.89 -7.25
CA VAL A 417 -8.86 2.51 -7.69
C VAL A 417 -8.05 2.54 -8.98
N GLN A 418 -6.88 1.90 -8.97
CA GLN A 418 -6.12 1.65 -10.18
C GLN A 418 -6.66 0.39 -10.84
N LEU A 419 -6.94 0.48 -12.15
CA LEU A 419 -7.31 -0.67 -12.96
C LEU A 419 -6.13 -1.09 -13.84
N ILE A 420 -5.87 -2.39 -13.92
CA ILE A 420 -4.79 -2.95 -14.73
C ILE A 420 -5.31 -4.14 -15.53
N SER A 421 -5.16 -4.09 -16.84
CA SER A 421 -5.50 -5.23 -17.70
C SER A 421 -4.27 -6.11 -17.89
N LEU A 422 -4.48 -7.42 -17.83
CA LEU A 422 -3.49 -8.45 -18.11
C LEU A 422 -4.01 -9.35 -19.24
N ARG A 423 -3.12 -9.74 -20.15
CA ARG A 423 -3.44 -10.76 -21.16
C ARG A 423 -2.24 -11.62 -21.52
N LEU A 424 -2.51 -12.81 -22.04
CA LEU A 424 -1.50 -13.65 -22.70
C LEU A 424 -1.05 -13.03 -24.04
N SER A 425 0.22 -13.22 -24.39
CA SER A 425 0.76 -12.83 -25.69
C SER A 425 0.25 -13.75 -26.81
N ALA A 426 -0.18 -13.17 -27.94
CA ALA A 426 -0.79 -13.88 -29.07
C ALA A 426 0.16 -14.81 -29.85
N GLU A 427 1.48 -14.77 -29.57
CA GLU A 427 2.44 -15.70 -30.20
C GLU A 427 2.28 -17.17 -29.74
N GLN A 428 1.35 -17.46 -28.82
CA GLN A 428 1.18 -18.76 -28.16
C GLN A 428 -0.22 -19.39 -28.38
N ASP A 429 -0.95 -18.95 -29.43
CA ASP A 429 -2.38 -19.20 -29.67
C ASP A 429 -2.85 -20.67 -29.71
N GLN A 430 -1.97 -21.67 -29.91
CA GLN A 430 -2.38 -23.09 -29.99
C GLN A 430 -2.34 -23.86 -28.66
N GLU A 431 -1.74 -23.31 -27.59
CA GLU A 431 -1.67 -23.94 -26.25
C GLU A 431 -2.38 -23.12 -25.14
N VAL A 432 -3.07 -22.03 -25.51
CA VAL A 432 -3.65 -21.02 -24.61
C VAL A 432 -4.55 -21.58 -23.52
N ILE A 433 -5.36 -22.61 -23.82
CA ILE A 433 -6.32 -23.17 -22.87
C ILE A 433 -5.61 -23.82 -21.67
N GLY A 434 -4.51 -24.54 -21.90
CA GLY A 434 -3.76 -25.20 -20.83
C GLY A 434 -3.01 -24.21 -19.93
N TYR A 435 -2.50 -23.13 -20.51
CA TYR A 435 -1.73 -22.13 -19.78
C TYR A 435 -2.59 -21.06 -19.07
N SER A 436 -3.81 -20.81 -19.56
CA SER A 436 -4.72 -19.82 -18.95
C SER A 436 -5.02 -20.17 -17.49
N ASP A 437 -5.27 -21.44 -17.17
CA ASP A 437 -5.55 -21.88 -15.81
C ASP A 437 -4.32 -21.74 -14.90
N GLU A 438 -3.13 -22.10 -15.40
CA GLU A 438 -1.87 -21.98 -14.64
C GLU A 438 -1.55 -20.53 -14.30
N VAL A 439 -1.73 -19.63 -15.27
CA VAL A 439 -1.58 -18.19 -15.05
C VAL A 439 -2.64 -17.68 -14.09
N HIS A 440 -3.90 -18.09 -14.25
CA HIS A 440 -4.97 -17.65 -13.35
C HIS A 440 -4.67 -18.04 -11.90
N VAL A 441 -4.19 -19.26 -11.67
CA VAL A 441 -3.72 -19.73 -10.36
C VAL A 441 -2.56 -18.87 -9.83
N PHE A 442 -1.56 -18.59 -10.67
CA PHE A 442 -0.44 -17.72 -10.28
C PHE A 442 -0.91 -16.33 -9.87
N LEU A 443 -1.80 -15.70 -10.66
CA LEU A 443 -2.34 -14.38 -10.38
C LEU A 443 -3.10 -14.38 -9.04
N ASN A 444 -4.02 -15.34 -8.86
CA ASN A 444 -4.81 -15.46 -7.63
C ASN A 444 -3.94 -15.68 -6.38
N GLN A 445 -2.86 -16.47 -6.47
CA GLN A 445 -1.94 -16.72 -5.34
C GLN A 445 -1.11 -15.50 -4.93
N ASN A 446 -0.94 -14.52 -5.82
CA ASN A 446 -0.12 -13.34 -5.58
C ASN A 446 -0.94 -12.07 -5.24
N LEU A 447 -2.27 -12.18 -5.18
CA LEU A 447 -3.13 -11.07 -4.79
C LEU A 447 -2.89 -10.61 -3.35
N ARG A 448 -2.81 -9.30 -3.18
CA ARG A 448 -2.84 -8.67 -1.85
C ARG A 448 -4.28 -8.51 -1.34
N ARG A 449 -4.41 -8.20 -0.05
CA ARG A 449 -5.70 -8.04 0.64
C ARG A 449 -6.65 -7.04 -0.03
N HIS A 450 -6.12 -5.94 -0.56
CA HIS A 450 -6.91 -4.88 -1.21
C HIS A 450 -6.84 -4.95 -2.75
N GLU A 451 -6.56 -6.15 -3.27
CA GLU A 451 -6.58 -6.43 -4.69
C GLU A 451 -7.67 -7.46 -5.04
N ALA A 452 -8.28 -7.27 -6.21
CA ALA A 452 -9.22 -8.23 -6.78
C ALA A 452 -8.82 -8.55 -8.22
N LEU A 453 -9.01 -9.81 -8.60
CA LEU A 453 -8.80 -10.31 -9.96
C LEU A 453 -10.15 -10.69 -10.54
N LEU A 454 -10.46 -10.19 -11.74
CA LEU A 454 -11.65 -10.54 -12.49
C LEU A 454 -11.22 -11.16 -13.81
N SER A 455 -11.80 -12.30 -14.18
CA SER A 455 -11.64 -12.85 -15.52
C SER A 455 -12.59 -12.12 -16.49
N THR A 456 -12.04 -11.58 -17.58
CA THR A 456 -12.78 -10.80 -18.60
C THR A 456 -12.87 -11.51 -19.95
N GLY A 457 -12.12 -12.60 -20.13
CA GLY A 457 -12.11 -13.46 -21.31
C GLY A 457 -11.05 -14.57 -21.19
N GLU A 458 -10.96 -15.45 -22.20
CA GLU A 458 -9.90 -16.47 -22.24
C GLU A 458 -8.52 -15.80 -22.29
N GLY A 459 -7.64 -16.13 -21.33
CA GLY A 459 -6.32 -15.53 -21.23
C GLY A 459 -6.32 -14.02 -20.93
N GLN A 460 -7.42 -13.46 -20.44
CA GLN A 460 -7.58 -12.04 -20.13
C GLN A 460 -8.11 -11.82 -18.71
N TRP A 461 -7.47 -10.91 -18.00
CA TRP A 461 -7.84 -10.56 -16.63
C TRP A 461 -7.81 -9.05 -16.42
N LEU A 462 -8.69 -8.59 -15.54
CA LEU A 462 -8.70 -7.23 -15.03
C LEU A 462 -8.40 -7.28 -13.54
N MET A 463 -7.37 -6.54 -13.12
CA MET A 463 -6.98 -6.41 -11.73
C MET A 463 -7.37 -5.04 -11.19
N LEU A 464 -7.95 -5.04 -10.00
CA LEU A 464 -8.33 -3.84 -9.27
C LEU A 464 -7.37 -3.67 -8.11
N LEU A 465 -6.67 -2.53 -8.05
CA LEU A 465 -5.85 -2.15 -6.90
C LEU A 465 -6.53 -0.99 -6.18
N ALA A 466 -7.03 -1.27 -4.97
CA ALA A 466 -7.68 -0.26 -4.13
C ALA A 466 -6.67 0.48 -3.21
N GLU A 467 -5.39 0.13 -3.28
CA GLU A 467 -4.30 0.89 -2.62
C GLU A 467 -3.76 1.97 -3.56
N ASN A 468 -3.19 3.06 -3.01
CA ASN A 468 -2.46 4.09 -3.77
C ASN A 468 -1.12 3.55 -4.29
N GLU A 469 -1.12 2.38 -4.95
CA GLU A 469 0.02 1.82 -5.65
C GLU A 469 0.00 2.35 -7.09
N SER A 470 1.11 2.96 -7.53
CA SER A 470 1.23 3.40 -8.92
C SER A 470 1.38 2.19 -9.85
N PHE A 471 0.99 2.35 -11.11
CA PHE A 471 1.19 1.32 -12.14
C PHE A 471 2.66 0.85 -12.23
N ALA A 472 3.63 1.76 -12.07
CA ALA A 472 5.05 1.43 -12.06
C ALA A 472 5.44 0.54 -10.87
N SER A 473 4.99 0.89 -9.65
CA SER A 473 5.24 0.10 -8.44
C SER A 473 4.62 -1.29 -8.52
N PHE A 474 3.36 -1.37 -9.00
CA PHE A 474 2.70 -2.64 -9.27
C PHE A 474 3.52 -3.48 -10.25
N THR A 475 3.91 -2.89 -11.38
CA THR A 475 4.62 -3.61 -12.44
C THR A 475 5.95 -4.15 -11.92
N GLU A 476 6.74 -3.36 -11.21
CA GLU A 476 8.02 -3.81 -10.64
C GLU A 476 7.84 -4.97 -9.65
N ARG A 477 6.81 -4.89 -8.79
CA ARG A 477 6.44 -5.97 -7.87
C ARG A 477 6.02 -7.23 -8.63
N PHE A 478 5.13 -7.07 -9.61
CA PHE A 478 4.57 -8.16 -10.40
C PHE A 478 5.66 -8.90 -11.17
N MET A 479 6.60 -8.18 -11.77
CA MET A 479 7.77 -8.73 -12.45
C MET A 479 8.63 -9.57 -11.50
N ARG A 480 8.91 -9.05 -10.30
CA ARG A 480 9.67 -9.79 -9.28
C ARG A 480 8.97 -11.08 -8.85
N GLN A 481 7.64 -11.06 -8.72
CA GLN A 481 6.83 -12.24 -8.38
C GLN A 481 6.83 -13.27 -9.52
N TYR A 482 6.66 -12.80 -10.76
CA TYR A 482 6.70 -13.62 -11.97
C TYR A 482 8.04 -14.34 -12.13
N ASP A 483 9.15 -13.59 -12.05
CA ASP A 483 10.49 -14.17 -12.14
C ASP A 483 10.78 -15.15 -10.99
N ALA A 484 10.33 -14.83 -9.77
CA ALA A 484 10.51 -15.72 -8.62
C ALA A 484 9.73 -17.03 -8.75
N HIS A 485 8.53 -16.96 -9.33
CA HIS A 485 7.71 -18.14 -9.61
C HIS A 485 8.37 -19.04 -10.66
N ASN A 486 8.81 -18.45 -11.77
CA ASN A 486 9.46 -19.18 -12.87
C ASN A 486 10.80 -19.81 -12.47
N ARG A 487 11.63 -19.13 -11.65
CA ARG A 487 12.92 -19.67 -11.17
C ARG A 487 12.81 -21.04 -10.49
N ASN A 488 11.67 -21.35 -9.88
CA ASN A 488 11.45 -22.58 -9.12
C ASN A 488 10.49 -23.55 -9.82
N ARG A 489 10.16 -23.33 -11.10
CA ARG A 489 9.12 -24.06 -11.80
C ARG A 489 9.71 -25.24 -12.60
N PRO A 490 9.39 -26.50 -12.26
CA PRO A 490 9.95 -27.67 -12.94
C PRO A 490 9.40 -27.89 -14.36
N GLN A 491 8.26 -27.27 -14.68
CA GLN A 491 7.55 -27.40 -15.97
C GLN A 491 7.97 -26.32 -16.99
N GLY A 492 8.99 -25.52 -16.68
CA GLY A 492 9.37 -24.35 -17.47
C GLY A 492 8.60 -23.09 -17.09
N ASP A 493 9.01 -21.97 -17.68
CA ASP A 493 8.47 -20.65 -17.40
C ASP A 493 6.98 -20.56 -17.76
N LEU A 494 6.23 -19.74 -17.02
CA LEU A 494 4.89 -19.32 -17.43
C LEU A 494 4.91 -18.64 -18.82
N PRO A 495 3.79 -18.66 -19.56
CA PRO A 495 3.65 -17.94 -20.82
C PRO A 495 3.84 -16.43 -20.65
N GLN A 496 4.27 -15.75 -21.71
CA GLN A 496 4.53 -14.31 -21.64
C GLN A 496 3.23 -13.53 -21.40
N LEU A 497 3.22 -12.77 -20.31
CA LEU A 497 2.13 -11.87 -19.96
C LEU A 497 2.39 -10.45 -20.46
N LEU A 498 1.31 -9.80 -20.87
CA LEU A 498 1.27 -8.39 -21.22
C LEU A 498 0.43 -7.66 -20.17
N VAL A 499 0.91 -6.51 -19.70
CA VAL A 499 0.19 -5.64 -18.75
C VAL A 499 -0.06 -4.27 -19.37
N ALA A 500 -1.21 -3.67 -19.07
CA ALA A 500 -1.56 -2.34 -19.54
C ALA A 500 -2.30 -1.56 -18.45
N ASP A 501 -1.98 -0.28 -18.34
CA ASP A 501 -2.65 0.63 -17.43
C ASP A 501 -4.03 1.01 -17.98
N ARG A 502 -5.08 0.87 -17.16
CA ARG A 502 -6.45 1.31 -17.45
C ARG A 502 -6.82 2.63 -16.78
N GLY A 503 -5.91 3.18 -15.99
CA GLY A 503 -6.08 4.45 -15.29
C GLY A 503 -6.58 4.30 -13.86
N CYS A 504 -6.69 5.45 -13.20
CA CYS A 504 -7.07 5.59 -11.80
C CYS A 504 -8.42 6.28 -11.69
N TYR A 505 -9.35 5.71 -10.92
CA TYR A 505 -10.71 6.20 -10.82
C TYR A 505 -11.13 6.41 -9.37
N SER A 506 -11.87 7.49 -9.10
CA SER A 506 -12.50 7.71 -7.80
C SER A 506 -13.82 6.94 -7.72
N PHE A 507 -13.88 5.91 -6.88
CA PHE A 507 -15.12 5.13 -6.70
C PHE A 507 -16.27 5.97 -6.09
N ALA A 508 -15.99 7.11 -5.45
CA ALA A 508 -17.02 8.01 -4.92
C ALA A 508 -17.69 8.88 -6.00
N THR A 509 -16.95 9.26 -7.05
CA THR A 509 -17.40 10.26 -8.03
C THR A 509 -17.54 9.72 -9.45
N GLN A 510 -16.89 8.59 -9.78
CA GLN A 510 -16.79 8.05 -11.13
C GLN A 510 -17.33 6.62 -11.26
N GLN A 511 -18.37 6.26 -10.48
CA GLN A 511 -18.94 4.90 -10.49
C GLN A 511 -19.47 4.47 -11.87
N SER A 512 -20.09 5.38 -12.62
CA SER A 512 -20.60 5.07 -13.97
C SER A 512 -19.46 4.72 -14.92
N THR A 513 -18.40 5.53 -14.94
CA THR A 513 -17.22 5.29 -15.78
C THR A 513 -16.52 4.00 -15.39
N LEU A 514 -16.34 3.73 -14.09
CA LEU A 514 -15.78 2.48 -13.59
C LEU A 514 -16.60 1.27 -14.04
N LYS A 515 -17.94 1.37 -13.96
CA LYS A 515 -18.83 0.32 -14.44
C LYS A 515 -18.64 0.04 -15.92
N ASP A 516 -18.58 1.08 -16.74
CA ASP A 516 -18.42 0.93 -18.19
C ASP A 516 -17.08 0.29 -18.55
N VAL A 517 -16.00 0.66 -17.86
CA VAL A 517 -14.66 0.08 -18.07
C VAL A 517 -14.61 -1.39 -17.62
N ILE A 518 -15.16 -1.73 -16.46
CA ILE A 518 -15.12 -3.10 -15.92
C ILE A 518 -16.06 -4.04 -16.71
N ALA A 519 -17.26 -3.57 -17.06
CA ALA A 519 -18.25 -4.37 -17.77
C ALA A 519 -17.88 -4.62 -19.24
N ASN A 520 -17.18 -3.66 -19.88
CA ASN A 520 -16.80 -3.74 -21.29
C ASN A 520 -15.28 -3.87 -21.50
N ASP A 521 -14.54 -4.38 -20.52
CA ASP A 521 -13.06 -4.46 -20.58
C ASP A 521 -12.57 -5.13 -21.87
N SER A 522 -13.20 -6.24 -22.27
CA SER A 522 -12.85 -6.99 -23.49
C SER A 522 -13.15 -6.23 -24.80
N GLN A 523 -14.11 -5.30 -24.81
CA GLN A 523 -14.42 -4.46 -25.98
C GLN A 523 -13.66 -3.13 -26.00
N SER A 524 -13.30 -2.63 -24.82
CA SER A 524 -12.60 -1.36 -24.63
C SER A 524 -11.09 -1.53 -24.54
N ALA A 525 -10.53 -2.65 -24.99
CA ALA A 525 -9.13 -3.04 -24.78
C ALA A 525 -8.13 -1.88 -25.04
N PRO A 526 -7.06 -1.74 -24.24
CA PRO A 526 -6.01 -0.75 -24.47
C PRO A 526 -5.43 -0.88 -25.89
N PRO A 527 -5.06 0.23 -26.53
CA PRO A 527 -4.43 0.19 -27.85
C PRO A 527 -3.14 -0.65 -27.80
N SER A 528 -2.75 -1.21 -28.95
CA SER A 528 -1.67 -2.22 -29.01
C SER A 528 -0.33 -1.75 -28.45
N ASP A 529 -0.06 -0.45 -28.49
CA ASP A 529 1.14 0.22 -27.98
C ASP A 529 1.11 0.51 -26.46
N ALA A 530 -0.03 0.32 -25.80
CA ALA A 530 -0.17 0.49 -24.35
C ALA A 530 0.28 -0.75 -23.55
N TRP A 531 0.44 -1.89 -24.21
CA TRP A 531 0.80 -3.15 -23.57
C TRP A 531 2.31 -3.28 -23.37
N LEU A 532 2.71 -3.63 -22.15
CA LEU A 532 4.09 -3.88 -21.76
C LEU A 532 4.31 -5.37 -21.47
N PRO A 533 5.34 -6.00 -22.04
CA PRO A 533 5.66 -7.40 -21.75
C PRO A 533 6.27 -7.56 -20.36
N VAL A 534 5.93 -8.66 -19.69
CA VAL A 534 6.44 -9.02 -18.36
C VAL A 534 7.72 -9.85 -18.50
N GLY A 535 8.85 -9.35 -17.97
CA GLY A 535 10.16 -10.04 -17.94
C GLY A 535 11.39 -9.09 -17.91
N LEU A 536 12.58 -9.66 -17.67
CA LEU A 536 13.86 -8.94 -17.46
C LEU A 536 14.32 -8.00 -18.60
N SER A 537 13.83 -8.15 -19.82
CA SER A 537 14.19 -7.29 -20.97
C SER A 537 13.37 -6.00 -21.06
N SER A 538 12.34 -5.82 -20.22
CA SER A 538 11.35 -4.74 -20.33
C SER A 538 11.71 -3.46 -19.55
N ILE A 539 12.69 -3.50 -18.64
CA ILE A 539 13.08 -2.38 -17.75
C ILE A 539 13.48 -1.13 -18.55
N SER A 540 14.14 -1.31 -19.70
CA SER A 540 14.65 -0.23 -20.55
C SER A 540 13.57 0.63 -21.23
N VAL A 541 12.32 0.17 -21.27
CA VAL A 541 11.21 0.86 -21.96
C VAL A 541 10.45 1.81 -21.03
N MET A 542 10.48 1.57 -19.71
CA MET A 542 9.71 2.32 -18.72
C MET A 542 10.28 3.72 -18.40
N GLU A 543 11.61 3.89 -18.39
CA GLU A 543 12.24 5.21 -18.13
C GLU A 543 11.85 6.29 -19.15
N ARG A 544 11.23 5.94 -20.29
CA ARG A 544 10.82 6.89 -21.34
C ARG A 544 9.38 7.40 -21.23
N ARG A 545 8.51 6.80 -20.40
CA ARG A 545 7.08 7.19 -20.30
C ARG A 545 6.73 8.04 -19.07
N ASP A 546 7.66 8.27 -18.15
CA ASP A 546 7.47 9.07 -16.92
C ASP A 546 7.45 10.60 -17.13
N THR A 547 7.08 11.10 -18.31
CA THR A 547 6.70 12.52 -18.45
C THR A 547 5.25 12.70 -17.99
N PRO A 548 4.97 13.54 -16.97
CA PRO A 548 3.62 13.73 -16.49
C PRO A 548 2.76 14.36 -17.58
N VAL A 549 1.67 13.68 -17.95
CA VAL A 549 0.57 14.31 -18.67
C VAL A 549 -0.04 15.34 -17.73
N GLU A 550 -0.12 16.59 -18.20
CA GLU A 550 -0.64 17.73 -17.43
C GLU A 550 -2.02 17.43 -16.81
N ARG A 551 -2.19 17.91 -15.57
CA ARG A 551 -3.33 17.71 -14.68
C ARG A 551 -4.66 18.21 -15.21
#